data_AF-A0A523FWR2-F1
#
_entry.id   AF-A0A523FWR2-F1
#
_cell.length_a   1.000
_cell.length_b   1.000
_cell.length_c   1.000
_cell.angle_alpha   90.00
_cell.angle_beta   90.00
_cell.angle_gamma   90.00
#
_symmetry.space_group_name_H-M   'P 1'
#
loop_
_entity.id
_entity.type
_entity.pdbx_description
1 polymer ?
#
loop_
_entity_poly.entity_id
_entity_poly.type
_entity_poly.pdbx_seq_one_letter_code
_entity_poly.pdbx_strand_id
1 'polypeptide(L)'
;MEHVEGQQHPIGIYFKIWGLLFVLSACSYLVDYLDFQGYVRWFLILLFMILKAGLIVSVFMHMMWERLALMYAILVPPVLVLIFVGLMAVEGDYTEWTRVIFFGLGEETTPIIHH
;
A
#
# COMPACT_ATOMS: atom_id res chain seq x y z
N MET A 1 -29.65 -6.97 -44.77
CA MET A 1 -29.13 -5.87 -43.93
C MET A 1 -29.74 -6.03 -42.56
N GLU A 2 -29.07 -6.69 -41.61
CA GLU A 2 -29.45 -6.62 -40.20
C GLU A 2 -28.18 -6.75 -39.36
N HIS A 3 -27.75 -5.60 -38.83
CA HIS A 3 -26.60 -5.47 -37.96
C HIS A 3 -27.15 -5.58 -36.53
N VAL A 4 -27.01 -6.76 -35.91
CA VAL A 4 -27.48 -7.00 -34.53
C VAL A 4 -26.50 -6.35 -33.55
N GLU A 5 -26.72 -5.08 -33.24
CA GLU A 5 -25.97 -4.29 -32.24
C GLU A 5 -26.38 -4.65 -30.79
N GLY A 6 -26.21 -5.91 -30.39
CA GLY A 6 -26.82 -6.44 -29.16
C GLY A 6 -25.93 -6.63 -27.92
N GLN A 7 -24.67 -7.08 -28.05
CA GLN A 7 -23.93 -7.64 -26.90
C GLN A 7 -22.39 -7.62 -27.10
N GLN A 8 -21.77 -6.46 -27.35
CA GLN A 8 -20.34 -6.41 -27.76
C GLN A 8 -19.47 -5.40 -26.98
N HIS A 9 -19.75 -5.13 -25.71
CA HIS A 9 -18.89 -4.28 -24.87
C HIS A 9 -18.19 -4.91 -23.64
N PRO A 10 -17.69 -6.16 -23.69
CA PRO A 10 -16.64 -6.61 -22.75
C PRO A 10 -15.20 -6.34 -23.25
N ILE A 11 -14.95 -6.47 -24.56
CA ILE A 11 -13.58 -6.51 -25.12
C ILE A 11 -12.82 -5.18 -25.03
N GLY A 12 -13.50 -4.05 -25.25
CA GLY A 12 -12.87 -2.74 -25.17
C GLY A 12 -12.43 -2.36 -23.75
N ILE A 13 -13.11 -2.90 -22.73
CA ILE A 13 -12.79 -2.67 -21.33
C ILE A 13 -11.47 -3.38 -21.00
N TYR A 14 -11.35 -4.68 -21.30
CA TYR A 14 -10.12 -5.44 -21.05
C TYR A 14 -8.89 -4.84 -21.72
N PHE A 15 -9.00 -4.35 -22.96
CA PHE A 15 -7.88 -3.68 -23.65
C PHE A 15 -7.44 -2.38 -22.96
N LYS A 16 -8.39 -1.56 -22.48
CA LYS A 16 -8.08 -0.35 -21.70
C LYS A 16 -7.35 -0.67 -20.41
N ILE A 17 -7.80 -1.71 -19.70
CA ILE A 17 -7.23 -2.12 -18.42
C ILE A 17 -5.84 -2.72 -18.63
N TRP A 18 -5.69 -3.55 -19.66
CA TRP A 18 -4.41 -4.10 -20.06
C TRP A 18 -3.41 -2.98 -20.35
N GLY A 19 -3.83 -1.95 -21.09
CA GLY A 19 -3.02 -0.74 -21.33
C GLY A 19 -2.68 0.01 -20.03
N LEU A 20 -3.66 0.22 -19.15
CA LEU A 20 -3.45 0.87 -17.85
C LEU A 20 -2.46 0.11 -16.95
N LEU A 21 -2.59 -1.22 -16.87
CA LEU A 21 -1.68 -2.08 -16.10
C LEU A 21 -0.27 -2.09 -16.70
N PHE A 22 -0.16 -2.07 -18.02
CA PHE A 22 1.12 -1.97 -18.71
C PHE A 22 1.80 -0.64 -18.40
N VAL A 23 1.08 0.48 -18.53
CA VAL A 23 1.60 1.82 -18.19
C VAL A 23 1.99 1.91 -16.72
N LEU A 24 1.17 1.37 -15.80
CA LEU A 24 1.52 1.34 -14.37
C LEU A 24 2.80 0.53 -14.12
N SER A 25 2.93 -0.63 -14.77
CA SER A 25 4.10 -1.50 -14.62
C SER A 25 5.36 -0.82 -15.17
N ALA A 26 5.24 -0.12 -16.30
CA ALA A 26 6.32 0.66 -16.88
C ALA A 26 6.70 1.87 -16.00
N CYS A 27 5.73 2.59 -15.43
CA CYS A 27 5.99 3.67 -14.48
C CYS A 27 6.65 3.16 -13.19
N SER A 28 6.22 2.00 -12.67
CA SER A 28 6.86 1.36 -11.51
C SER A 28 8.33 1.05 -11.81
N TYR A 29 8.60 0.47 -12.99
CA TYR A 29 9.96 0.16 -13.42
C TYR A 29 10.82 1.40 -13.65
N LEU A 30 10.25 2.47 -14.20
CA LEU A 30 10.96 3.74 -14.39
C LEU A 30 11.35 4.37 -13.04
N VAL A 31 10.47 4.27 -12.06
CA VAL A 31 10.75 4.73 -10.70
C VAL A 31 11.85 3.93 -10.03
N ASP A 32 11.87 2.61 -10.22
CA ASP A 32 12.98 1.76 -9.78
C ASP A 32 14.29 2.11 -10.51
N TYR A 33 14.22 2.49 -11.80
CA TYR A 33 15.38 2.88 -12.61
C TYR A 33 15.98 4.24 -12.22
N LEU A 34 15.15 5.16 -11.72
CA LEU A 34 15.59 6.50 -11.30
C LEU A 34 16.29 6.50 -9.92
N ASP A 35 16.45 5.33 -9.29
CA ASP A 35 17.17 5.10 -8.03
C ASP A 35 16.94 6.20 -6.99
N PHE A 36 15.67 6.57 -6.80
CA PHE A 36 15.31 7.58 -5.82
C PHE A 36 15.77 7.11 -4.42
N GLN A 37 16.63 7.89 -3.76
CA GLN A 37 17.14 7.54 -2.43
C GLN A 37 16.18 7.99 -1.31
N GLY A 38 16.13 7.22 -0.22
CA GLY A 38 15.39 7.57 1.00
C GLY A 38 13.89 7.24 0.96
N TYR A 39 13.08 8.07 1.64
CA TYR A 39 11.64 7.86 1.84
C TYR A 39 10.82 7.89 0.55
N VAL A 40 11.31 8.58 -0.49
CA VAL A 40 10.61 8.69 -1.79
C VAL A 40 10.46 7.31 -2.43
N ARG A 41 11.47 6.44 -2.33
CA ARG A 41 11.42 5.06 -2.83
C ARG A 41 10.30 4.26 -2.16
N TRP A 42 10.24 4.33 -0.84
CA TRP A 42 9.23 3.63 -0.05
C TRP A 42 7.82 4.09 -0.41
N PHE A 43 7.61 5.40 -0.51
CA PHE A 43 6.32 5.96 -0.92
C PHE A 43 5.92 5.52 -2.34
N LEU A 44 6.85 5.59 -3.30
CA LEU A 44 6.58 5.24 -4.69
C LEU A 44 6.29 3.76 -4.88
N ILE A 45 7.04 2.87 -4.23
CA ILE A 45 6.77 1.42 -4.26
C ILE A 45 5.37 1.13 -3.70
N LEU A 46 5.05 1.66 -2.52
CA LEU A 46 3.73 1.47 -1.90
C LEU A 46 2.61 2.06 -2.78
N LEU A 47 2.85 3.23 -3.38
CA LEU A 47 1.90 3.87 -4.30
C LEU A 47 1.61 2.96 -5.49
N PHE A 48 2.62 2.48 -6.23
CA PHE A 48 2.41 1.57 -7.37
C PHE A 48 1.79 0.24 -6.96
N MET A 49 2.12 -0.26 -5.76
CA MET A 49 1.59 -1.51 -5.23
C MET A 49 0.08 -1.39 -4.94
N ILE A 50 -0.37 -0.29 -4.35
CA ILE A 50 -1.80 0.00 -4.15
C ILE A 50 -2.48 0.31 -5.47
N LEU A 51 -1.87 1.11 -6.34
CA LEU A 51 -2.48 1.56 -7.60
C LEU A 51 -2.77 0.38 -8.53
N LYS A 52 -1.82 -0.57 -8.67
CA LYS A 52 -2.05 -1.76 -9.50
C LYS A 52 -3.05 -2.73 -8.86
N ALA A 53 -3.00 -2.91 -7.53
CA ALA A 53 -3.95 -3.76 -6.82
C ALA A 53 -5.37 -3.19 -6.87
N GLY A 54 -5.51 -1.88 -6.70
CA GLY A 54 -6.77 -1.14 -6.81
C GLY A 54 -7.35 -1.15 -8.22
N LEU A 55 -6.50 -1.09 -9.26
CA LEU A 55 -6.91 -1.29 -10.66
C LEU A 55 -7.41 -2.72 -10.90
N ILE A 56 -6.71 -3.73 -10.39
CA ILE A 56 -7.13 -5.13 -10.52
C ILE A 56 -8.47 -5.35 -9.79
N VAL A 57 -8.61 -4.84 -8.56
CA VAL A 57 -9.86 -4.92 -7.78
C VAL A 57 -10.98 -4.15 -8.47
N SER A 58 -10.77 -2.91 -8.88
CA SER A 58 -11.79 -2.12 -9.58
C SER A 58 -12.19 -2.69 -10.94
N VAL A 59 -11.46 -3.66 -11.48
CA VAL A 59 -11.79 -4.30 -12.76
C VAL A 59 -12.43 -5.66 -12.55
N PHE A 60 -11.75 -6.54 -11.85
CA PHE A 60 -12.23 -7.90 -11.62
C PHE A 60 -13.40 -7.92 -10.65
N MET A 61 -13.49 -6.91 -9.78
CA MET A 61 -14.50 -6.83 -8.73
C MET A 61 -15.63 -5.84 -9.08
N HIS A 62 -15.47 -4.92 -10.03
CA HIS A 62 -16.56 -4.05 -10.51
C HIS A 62 -17.55 -4.77 -11.44
N MET A 63 -17.19 -5.93 -11.99
CA MET A 63 -18.13 -6.84 -12.69
C MET A 63 -19.07 -7.60 -11.74
N MET A 64 -19.32 -7.07 -10.53
CA MET A 64 -19.93 -7.83 -9.45
C MET A 64 -20.89 -7.03 -8.60
N TRP A 65 -22.04 -6.69 -9.17
CA TRP A 65 -23.11 -6.03 -8.44
C TRP A 65 -23.97 -6.99 -7.58
N GLU A 66 -23.56 -8.26 -7.40
CA GLU A 66 -24.31 -9.26 -6.61
C GLU A 66 -23.60 -9.78 -5.34
N ARG A 67 -22.35 -9.37 -5.01
CA ARG A 67 -21.66 -9.90 -3.79
C ARG A 67 -20.66 -8.94 -3.12
N LEU A 68 -21.16 -7.84 -2.55
CA LEU A 68 -20.37 -6.97 -1.66
C LEU A 68 -19.66 -7.77 -0.54
N ALA A 69 -20.27 -8.86 -0.06
CA ALA A 69 -19.70 -9.72 0.98
C ALA A 69 -18.32 -10.33 0.61
N LEU A 70 -18.09 -10.72 -0.65
CA LEU A 70 -16.78 -11.26 -1.08
C LEU A 70 -15.74 -10.15 -1.26
N MET A 71 -16.15 -8.93 -1.58
CA MET A 71 -15.26 -7.78 -1.57
C MET A 71 -14.77 -7.50 -0.15
N TYR A 72 -15.68 -7.42 0.82
CA TYR A 72 -15.30 -7.26 2.22
C TYR A 72 -14.44 -8.41 2.73
N ALA A 73 -14.75 -9.67 2.39
CA ALA A 73 -13.93 -10.81 2.82
C ALA A 73 -12.46 -10.75 2.35
N ILE A 74 -12.19 -10.16 1.19
CA ILE A 74 -10.83 -10.05 0.62
C ILE A 74 -10.14 -8.74 1.01
N LEU A 75 -10.89 -7.64 1.17
CA LEU A 75 -10.35 -6.32 1.49
C LEU A 75 -10.16 -6.10 3.00
N VAL A 76 -11.01 -6.70 3.83
CA VAL A 76 -10.94 -6.57 5.30
C VAL A 76 -9.63 -7.13 5.87
N PRO A 77 -9.13 -8.31 5.48
CA PRO A 77 -7.88 -8.84 6.04
C PRO A 77 -6.67 -7.92 5.78
N PRO A 78 -6.42 -7.41 4.55
CA PRO A 78 -5.38 -6.41 4.29
C PRO A 78 -5.52 -5.14 5.12
N VAL A 79 -6.75 -4.61 5.27
CA VAL A 79 -7.00 -3.39 6.04
C VAL A 79 -6.72 -3.61 7.53
N LEU A 80 -7.13 -4.75 8.09
CA LEU A 80 -6.82 -5.11 9.47
C LEU A 80 -5.31 -5.20 9.71
N VAL A 81 -4.57 -5.81 8.77
CA VAL A 81 -3.09 -5.88 8.84
C VAL A 81 -2.48 -4.49 8.80
N LEU A 82 -2.95 -3.59 7.93
CA LEU A 82 -2.46 -2.21 7.87
C LEU A 82 -2.72 -1.44 9.17
N ILE A 83 -3.90 -1.61 9.78
CA ILE A 83 -4.21 -1.00 11.08
C ILE A 83 -3.28 -1.56 12.17
N PHE A 84 -3.08 -2.88 12.20
CA PHE A 84 -2.19 -3.52 13.17
C PHE A 84 -0.75 -3.05 13.05
N VAL A 85 -0.21 -2.97 11.82
CA VAL A 85 1.13 -2.45 11.55
C VAL A 85 1.22 -0.97 11.96
N GLY A 86 0.20 -0.17 11.66
CA GLY A 86 0.16 1.24 12.07
C GLY A 86 0.20 1.42 13.59
N LEU A 87 -0.57 0.61 14.34
CA LEU A 87 -0.56 0.62 15.80
C LEU A 87 0.81 0.19 16.36
N MET A 88 1.40 -0.89 15.82
CA MET A 88 2.74 -1.35 16.20
C MET A 88 3.83 -0.30 15.94
N ALA A 89 3.74 0.44 14.83
CA ALA A 89 4.68 1.52 14.52
C ALA A 89 4.60 2.63 15.56
N VAL A 90 3.38 3.06 15.91
CA VAL A 90 3.15 4.10 16.92
C VAL A 90 3.67 3.68 18.31
N GLU A 91 3.36 2.45 18.76
CA GLU A 91 3.87 1.91 20.02
C GLU A 91 5.41 1.77 20.03
N GLY A 92 6.00 1.43 18.89
CA GLY A 92 7.45 1.38 18.69
C GLY A 92 8.11 2.73 18.95
N ASP A 93 7.56 3.81 18.39
CA ASP A 93 8.05 5.17 18.61
C ASP A 93 7.94 5.56 20.09
N TYR A 94 6.82 5.30 20.77
CA TYR A 94 6.66 5.59 22.20
C TYR A 94 7.66 4.84 23.10
N THR A 95 7.97 3.59 22.74
CA THR A 95 8.97 2.78 23.45
C THR A 95 10.37 3.34 23.28
N GLU A 96 10.72 3.81 22.08
CA GLU A 96 12.00 4.47 21.82
C GLU A 96 12.12 5.78 22.62
N TRP A 97 11.11 6.64 22.55
CA TRP A 97 11.08 7.91 23.27
C TRP A 97 11.24 7.74 24.78
N THR A 98 10.52 6.78 25.36
CA THR A 98 10.63 6.46 26.80
C THR A 98 12.04 5.96 27.14
N ARG A 99 12.65 5.13 26.29
CA ARG A 99 14.03 4.66 26.49
C ARG A 99 15.03 5.81 26.50
N VAL A 100 14.92 6.74 25.55
CA VAL A 100 15.81 7.91 25.48
C VAL A 100 15.64 8.80 26.72
N ILE A 101 14.41 9.02 27.18
CA ILE A 101 14.15 9.83 28.37
C ILE A 101 14.72 9.16 29.63
N PHE A 102 14.46 7.87 29.86
CA PHE A 102 14.87 7.21 31.10
C PHE A 102 16.35 6.80 31.15
N PHE A 103 16.95 6.38 30.02
CA PHE A 103 18.37 6.05 29.97
C PHE A 103 19.26 7.27 29.68
N GLY A 104 18.78 8.26 28.93
CA GLY A 104 19.51 9.51 28.66
C GLY A 104 19.59 10.45 29.86
N LEU A 105 18.57 10.49 30.74
CA LEU A 105 18.64 11.24 32.01
C LEU A 105 19.40 10.49 33.13
N GLY A 106 19.69 9.20 32.95
CA GLY A 106 20.33 8.36 33.97
C GLY A 106 21.86 8.52 34.06
N GLU A 107 22.52 9.02 33.01
CA GLU A 107 23.99 9.15 32.98
C GLU A 107 24.52 10.43 33.64
N GLU A 108 23.70 11.48 33.83
CA GLU A 108 24.18 12.76 34.38
C GLU A 108 24.16 12.85 35.92
N THR A 109 23.60 11.88 36.64
CA THR A 109 23.35 11.99 38.10
C THR A 109 24.09 11.01 39.00
N THR A 110 25.08 10.27 38.49
CA THR A 110 26.01 9.52 39.36
C THR A 110 27.24 10.36 39.68
N PRO A 111 27.33 11.02 40.86
CA PRO A 111 28.64 11.43 41.35
C PRO A 111 29.43 10.14 41.58
N ILE A 112 30.46 9.93 40.76
CA ILE A 112 31.45 8.87 40.95
C ILE A 112 32.20 9.17 42.25
N ILE A 113 31.62 8.79 43.41
CA ILE A 113 32.34 8.73 44.68
C ILE A 113 33.15 7.42 44.65
N HIS A 114 34.34 7.49 44.08
CA HIS A 114 35.36 6.48 44.30
C HIS A 114 35.95 6.69 45.70
N HIS A 115 35.68 5.76 46.61
CA HIS A 115 36.43 5.55 47.85
C HIS A 115 37.71 4.76 47.56
#